data_AF-A0AAQ4CSM8-F1
#
_entry.id   AF-A0AAQ4CSM8-F1
#
_cell.length_a   1.000
_cell.length_b   1.000
_cell.length_c   1.000
_cell.angle_alpha   90.00
_cell.angle_beta   90.00
_cell.angle_gamma   90.00
#
_symmetry.space_group_name_H-M   'P 1'
#
loop_
_entity.id
_entity.type
_entity.pdbx_description
1 polymer ?
#
loop_
_entity_poly.entity_id
_entity_poly.type
_entity_poly.pdbx_seq_one_letter_code
_entity_poly.pdbx_strand_id
1 'polypeptide(L)' 'MKWIIIGLLSLFIALFDYKIGLEMTRIIYGDVVYKIMTSLPFSIIYFVIVFIMEILIISLFQKIIKIRKIIDFVMRR' A
#
# COMPACT_ATOMS: atom_id res chain seq x y z
N MET A 1 18.73 7.00 -5.89
CA MET A 1 17.73 7.96 -6.42
C MET A 1 16.40 7.31 -6.80
N LYS A 2 16.35 6.29 -7.69
CA LYS A 2 15.09 5.63 -8.07
C LYS A 2 14.28 5.09 -6.88
N TRP A 3 14.94 4.46 -5.90
CA TRP A 3 14.29 3.95 -4.68
C TRP A 3 13.68 5.04 -3.79
N ILE A 4 14.30 6.21 -3.72
CA ILE A 4 13.78 7.35 -2.95
C ILE A 4 12.51 7.88 -3.62
N ILE A 5 12.52 8.00 -4.95
CA ILE A 5 11.35 8.42 -5.73
C ILE A 5 10.20 7.41 -5.55
N ILE A 6 10.48 6.12 -5.61
CA ILE A 6 9.48 5.06 -5.38
C ILE A 6 8.92 5.13 -3.94
N GLY A 7 9.79 5.34 -2.95
CA GLY A 7 9.37 5.48 -1.55
C GLY A 7 8.48 6.70 -1.32
N LEU A 8 8.83 7.85 -1.90
CA LEU A 8 8.01 9.07 -1.83
C LEU A 8 6.67 8.90 -2.56
N LEU A 9 6.67 8.24 -3.72
CA LEU A 9 5.45 7.96 -4.46
C LEU A 9 4.53 7.04 -3.66
N SER A 10 5.06 5.97 -3.07
CA SER A 10 4.29 5.09 -2.18
C SER A 10 3.79 5.85 -0.95
N LEU A 11 4.59 6.73 -0.35
CA LEU A 11 4.12 7.52 0.78
C LEU A 11 2.93 8.42 0.41
N PHE A 12 2.94 8.98 -0.81
CA PHE A 12 1.83 9.78 -1.31
C PHE A 12 0.56 8.94 -1.55
N ILE A 13 0.69 7.75 -2.14
CA ILE A 13 -0.45 6.83 -2.37
C ILE A 13 -0.99 6.35 -1.02
N ALA A 14 -0.12 5.99 -0.08
CA ALA A 14 -0.51 5.51 1.25
C ALA A 14 -1.33 6.54 2.03
N LEU A 15 -1.05 7.85 1.86
CA LEU A 15 -1.86 8.91 2.46
C LEU A 15 -3.29 8.94 1.90
N PHE A 16 -3.45 8.66 0.61
CA PHE A 16 -4.76 8.59 -0.04
C PHE A 16 -5.52 7.33 0.40
N ASP A 17 -4.87 6.17 0.36
CA ASP A 17 -5.45 4.89 0.75
C ASP A 17 -5.82 4.85 2.23
N TYR A 18 -4.99 5.45 3.09
CA TYR A 18 -5.29 5.62 4.51
C TYR A 18 -6.58 6.42 4.74
N LYS A 19 -6.77 7.54 4.03
CA LYS A 19 -7.98 8.36 4.17
C LYS A 19 -9.23 7.61 3.68
N ILE A 20 -9.13 6.96 2.51
CA ILE A 20 -10.23 6.17 1.98
C ILE A 20 -10.57 5.02 2.94
N GLY A 21 -9.55 4.30 3.41
CA GLY A 21 -9.74 3.16 4.31
C GLY A 21 -10.41 3.55 5.63
N LEU A 22 -10.06 4.72 6.19
CA LEU A 22 -10.76 5.26 7.36
C LEU A 22 -12.22 5.60 7.07
N GLU A 23 -12.52 6.28 5.96
CA GLU A 23 -13.90 6.63 5.63
C GLU A 23 -14.74 5.38 5.32
N MET A 24 -14.16 4.39 4.64
CA MET A 24 -14.80 3.09 4.43
C MET A 24 -15.04 2.37 5.76
N THR A 25 -14.10 2.44 6.71
CA THR A 25 -14.28 1.88 8.05
C THR A 25 -15.46 2.55 8.77
N ARG A 26 -15.61 3.87 8.63
CA ARG A 26 -16.75 4.62 9.17
C ARG A 26 -18.07 4.15 8.56
N ILE A 27 -18.13 3.95 7.25
CA ILE A 27 -19.33 3.49 6.54
C ILE A 27 -19.73 2.07 6.97
N ILE A 28 -18.76 1.17 7.12
CA ILE A 28 -19.02 -0.25 7.40
C ILE A 28 -19.30 -0.52 8.89
N TYR A 29 -18.51 0.10 9.77
CA TYR A 29 -18.50 -0.20 11.21
C TYR A 29 -19.04 0.93 12.08
N GLY A 30 -19.34 2.09 11.50
CA GLY A 30 -19.91 3.25 12.19
C GLY A 30 -18.89 4.16 12.87
N ASP A 31 -19.41 5.24 13.47
CA ASP A 31 -18.60 6.34 14.03
C ASP A 31 -17.77 5.94 15.26
N VAL A 32 -18.20 4.93 16.02
CA VAL A 32 -17.47 4.49 17.22
C VAL A 32 -16.13 3.86 16.82
N VAL A 33 -16.14 2.94 15.86
CA VAL A 33 -14.92 2.29 15.36
C VAL A 33 -14.03 3.31 14.64
N TYR A 34 -14.63 4.22 13.87
CA TYR A 34 -13.90 5.31 13.23
C TYR A 34 -13.13 6.20 14.22
N LYS A 35 -13.76 6.57 15.35
CA LYS A 35 -13.10 7.35 16.41
C LYS A 35 -11.92 6.60 17.04
N ILE A 36 -12.05 5.29 17.24
CA ILE A 36 -10.95 4.46 17.75
C ILE A 36 -9.81 4.42 16.72
N MET A 37 -10.11 4.15 15.46
CA MET A 37 -9.10 4.07 14.39
C MET A 37 -8.38 5.40 14.13
N THR A 38 -9.06 6.53 14.31
CA THR A 38 -8.45 7.86 14.16
C THR A 38 -7.70 8.32 15.41
N SER A 39 -7.94 7.70 16.57
CA SER A 39 -7.21 7.98 17.80
C SER A 39 -5.77 7.48 17.75
N LEU A 40 -4.87 8.18 18.46
CA LEU A 40 -3.52 7.67 18.70
C LEU A 40 -3.56 6.57 19.77
N PRO A 41 -2.81 5.47 19.61
CA PRO A 41 -1.77 5.24 18.59
C PRO A 41 -2.28 4.53 17.31
N PHE A 42 -3.56 4.14 17.27
CA PHE A 42 -4.13 3.29 16.21
C PHE A 42 -4.01 3.91 14.81
N SER A 43 -4.19 5.23 14.69
CA SER A 43 -4.08 5.93 13.41
C SER A 43 -2.69 5.80 12.78
N ILE A 44 -1.62 5.93 13.59
CA ILE A 44 -0.24 5.75 13.12
C ILE A 44 -0.01 4.29 12.72
N ILE A 45 -0.44 3.34 13.55
CA ILE A 45 -0.28 1.91 13.27
C ILE A 45 -0.97 1.56 11.95
N TYR A 46 -2.20 2.04 11.76
CA TYR A 46 -2.96 1.80 10.54
C TYR A 46 -2.26 2.40 9.31
N PHE A 47 -1.78 3.64 9.39
CA PHE A 47 -1.02 4.26 8.30
C PHE A 47 0.25 3.47 7.96
N VAL A 48 0.99 3.01 8.96
CA VAL A 48 2.20 2.20 8.77
C VAL A 48 1.87 0.86 8.09
N ILE A 49 0.78 0.21 8.48
CA ILE A 49 0.32 -1.03 7.84
C ILE A 49 0.01 -0.78 6.36
N VAL A 50 -0.74 0.28 6.04
CA VAL A 50 -1.07 0.64 4.65
C VAL A 50 0.21 0.85 3.84
N PHE A 51 1.15 1.64 4.36
CA PHE A 51 2.41 1.91 3.68
C PHE A 51 3.28 0.65 3.47
N ILE A 52 3.39 -0.23 4.47
CA ILE A 52 4.14 -1.48 4.34
C ILE A 52 3.48 -2.38 3.28
N MET A 53 2.15 -2.48 3.28
CA MET A 53 1.41 -3.27 2.30
C MET A 53 1.65 -2.80 0.87
N GLU A 54 1.66 -1.49 0.63
CA GLU A 54 2.00 -0.94 -0.69
C GLU A 54 3.41 -1.34 -1.14
N ILE A 55 4.41 -1.18 -0.27
CA ILE A 55 5.79 -1.54 -0.60
C ILE A 55 5.88 -3.04 -0.95
N LEU A 56 5.19 -3.89 -0.19
CA LEU A 56 5.12 -5.33 -0.46
C LEU A 56 4.49 -5.61 -1.83
N ILE A 57 3.38 -4.95 -2.16
CA ILE A 57 2.72 -5.08 -3.46
C ILE A 57 3.66 -4.66 -4.59
N ILE A 58 4.30 -3.49 -4.48
CA ILE A 58 5.27 -3.01 -5.49
C ILE A 58 6.40 -4.02 -5.68
N SER A 59 6.94 -4.57 -4.59
CA SER A 59 8.00 -5.58 -4.64
C SER A 59 7.56 -6.87 -5.35
N LEU A 60 6.35 -7.34 -5.05
CA LEU A 60 5.75 -8.50 -5.72
C LEU A 60 5.55 -8.24 -7.22
N PHE A 61 5.01 -7.08 -7.60
CA PHE A 61 4.84 -6.69 -9.01
C PHE A 61 6.18 -6.66 -9.76
N GLN A 62 7.23 -6.09 -9.16
CA GLN A 62 8.56 -6.10 -9.76
C GLN A 62 9.09 -7.52 -9.99
N LYS A 63 8.85 -8.44 -9.04
CA LYS A 63 9.24 -9.84 -9.16
C LYS A 63 8.47 -10.55 -10.28
N ILE A 64 7.16 -10.32 -10.39
CA ILE A 64 6.31 -10.89 -11.46
C ILE A 64 6.78 -10.40 -12.83
N ILE A 65 7.05 -9.09 -12.99
CA ILE A 65 7.56 -8.52 -14.24
C ILE A 65 8.89 -9.17 -14.64
N LYS A 66 9.78 -9.42 -13.67
CA LYS A 66 11.07 -10.08 -13.92
C LYS A 66 10.88 -11.53 -14.39
N ILE A 67 9.97 -12.28 -13.76
CA ILE A 67 9.64 -13.66 -14.16
C ILE A 67 9.04 -13.69 -15.57
N ARG A 68 8.09 -12.80 -15.86
CA ARG A 68 7.47 -12.69 -17.20
C ARG A 68 8.51 -12.45 -18.29
N LYS A 69 9.48 -11.55 -18.07
CA LYS A 69 10.57 -11.30 -19.03
C LYS A 69 11.42 -12.54 -19.31
N ILE A 70 11.65 -13.39 -18.30
CA ILE A 70 12.38 -14.64 -18.47
C ILE A 70 11.57 -15.63 -19.31
N ILE A 71 10.28 -15.78 -19.02
CA ILE A 71 9.38 -16.65 -19.79
C ILE A 71 9.32 -16.21 -21.25
N ASP A 72 9.12 -14.91 -21.51
CA ASP A 72 9.09 -14.35 -22.85
C ASP A 72 10.41 -14.56 -23.61
N PHE A 73 11.54 -14.57 -22.91
CA PHE A 73 12.85 -14.85 -23.51
C PHE A 73 13.01 -16.33 -23.85
N VAL A 74 12.55 -17.24 -22.98
CA VAL A 74 12.58 -18.69 -23.22
C VAL A 74 11.67 -19.08 -24.38
N MET A 75 10.45 -18.52 -24.46
CA MET A 75 9.49 -18.82 -25.54
C MET A 75 9.89 -18.27 -26.93
N ARG A 76 10.82 -17.32 -27.00
CA ARG A 76 11.33 -16.77 -28.27
C ARG A 76 12.54 -17.54 -28.84
N ARG A 77 13.03 -18.57 -28.15
CA ARG A 77 14.03 -19.52 -28.65
C ARG A 77 13.35 -20.81 -29.09
#